data_AF-A0A661QUG7-F1
#
_entry.id   AF-A0A661QUG7-F1
#
_cell.length_a   1.000
_cell.length_b   1.000
_cell.length_c   1.000
_cell.angle_alpha   90.00
_cell.angle_beta   90.00
_cell.angle_gamma   90.00
#
_symmetry.space_group_name_H-M   'P 1'
#
loop_
_entity.id
_entity.type
_entity.pdbx_description
1 polymer ?
#
loop_
_entity_poly.entity_id
_entity_poly.type
_entity_poly.pdbx_seq_one_letter_code
_entity_poly.pdbx_strand_id
1 'polypeptide(L)'
;MSDLWTKEKETEFFNDARKFASSEQLFYFGSDSRYYAYWPKSYKGKKATLQSRNALIGNFTEKYSVDLLQESANSKELYAVQGAICNEIGLSPQSTADV
;
A
#
# COMPACT_ATOMS: atom_id res chain seq x y z
N MET A 1 -11.63 -5.92 18.16
CA MET A 1 -11.43 -6.06 16.71
C MET A 1 -10.97 -4.72 16.20
N SER A 2 -9.78 -4.66 15.59
CA SER A 2 -9.40 -3.51 14.78
C SER A 2 -10.44 -3.34 13.67
N ASP A 3 -10.78 -2.11 13.35
CA ASP A 3 -11.56 -1.85 12.15
C ASP A 3 -10.79 -2.42 10.93
N LEU A 4 -11.54 -2.96 9.97
CA LEU A 4 -10.99 -3.41 8.70
C LEU A 4 -10.47 -2.19 7.90
N TRP A 5 -10.20 -2.33 6.60
CA TRP A 5 -9.65 -1.20 5.83
C TRP A 5 -10.60 0.02 5.85
N THR A 6 -10.19 1.11 6.50
CA THR A 6 -10.94 2.38 6.59
C THR A 6 -10.21 3.54 5.92
N LYS A 7 -10.90 4.69 5.78
CA LYS A 7 -10.29 5.93 5.28
C LYS A 7 -9.21 6.47 6.22
N GLU A 8 -9.34 6.22 7.51
CA GLU A 8 -8.36 6.59 8.52
C GLU A 8 -7.09 5.78 8.32
N LYS A 9 -7.20 4.47 8.04
CA LYS A 9 -6.05 3.62 7.71
C LYS A 9 -5.36 4.05 6.41
N GLU A 10 -6.13 4.48 5.42
CA GLU A 10 -5.59 5.05 4.18
C GLU A 10 -4.87 6.38 4.43
N THR A 11 -5.40 7.22 5.33
CA THR A 11 -4.77 8.48 5.76
C THR A 11 -3.46 8.21 6.50
N GLU A 12 -3.43 7.18 7.35
CA GLU A 12 -2.23 6.70 8.04
C GLU A 12 -1.14 6.29 7.05
N PHE A 13 -1.48 5.52 6.01
CA PHE A 13 -0.55 5.19 4.93
C PHE A 13 0.11 6.44 4.34
N PHE A 14 -0.68 7.45 3.96
CA PHE A 14 -0.13 8.67 3.38
C PHE A 14 0.74 9.44 4.38
N ASN A 15 0.34 9.53 5.64
CA ASN A 15 1.11 10.24 6.67
C ASN A 15 2.44 9.55 6.98
N ASP A 16 2.45 8.21 7.02
CA ASP A 16 3.67 7.45 7.25
C ASP A 16 4.60 7.49 6.05
N ALA A 17 4.07 7.29 4.85
CA ALA A 17 4.87 7.30 3.64
C ALA A 17 5.51 8.69 3.37
N ARG A 18 4.81 9.79 3.71
CA ARG A 18 5.35 11.15 3.58
C ARG A 18 6.59 11.43 4.43
N LYS A 19 6.88 10.59 5.43
CA LYS A 19 8.09 10.73 6.26
C LYS A 19 9.36 10.42 5.47
N PHE A 20 9.26 9.66 4.37
CA PHE A 20 10.42 9.18 3.62
C PHE A 20 10.27 9.20 2.08
N ALA A 21 9.06 9.40 1.56
CA ALA A 21 8.79 9.51 0.12
C ALA A 21 8.38 10.93 -0.27
N SER A 22 8.77 11.36 -1.48
CA SER A 22 8.39 12.68 -2.01
C SER A 22 6.91 12.72 -2.42
N SER A 23 6.37 13.93 -2.57
CA SER A 23 4.99 14.12 -3.04
C SER A 23 4.74 13.48 -4.40
N GLU A 24 5.72 13.54 -5.31
CA GLU A 24 5.68 12.95 -6.65
C GLU A 24 5.70 11.42 -6.62
N GLN A 25 6.21 10.83 -5.54
CA GLN A 25 6.19 9.38 -5.36
C GLN A 25 4.85 8.87 -4.80
N LEU A 26 4.09 9.74 -4.13
CA LEU A 26 2.87 9.39 -3.38
C LEU A 26 1.56 9.87 -4.02
N PHE A 27 1.62 10.97 -4.78
CA PHE A 27 0.46 11.63 -5.32
C PHE A 27 0.59 11.83 -6.83
N TYR A 28 -0.54 11.74 -7.53
CA TYR A 28 -0.61 12.11 -8.93
C TYR A 28 -0.50 13.62 -9.08
N PHE A 29 0.25 14.08 -10.08
CA PHE A 29 0.33 15.49 -10.41
C PHE A 29 -0.57 15.83 -11.61
N GLY A 30 -1.58 16.66 -11.39
CA GLY A 30 -2.54 17.09 -12.39
C GLY A 30 -2.05 18.25 -13.25
N SER A 31 -2.66 18.41 -14.43
CA SER A 31 -2.38 19.54 -15.33
C SER A 31 -2.80 20.90 -14.77
N ASP A 32 -3.59 20.91 -13.70
CA ASP A 32 -3.97 22.08 -12.93
C ASP A 32 -2.99 22.41 -11.79
N SER A 33 -1.80 21.80 -11.82
CA SER A 33 -0.71 21.97 -10.86
C SER A 33 -1.10 21.57 -9.43
N ARG A 34 -1.95 20.54 -9.28
CA ARG A 34 -2.37 20.00 -7.98
C ARG A 34 -1.94 18.54 -7.81
N TYR A 35 -1.66 18.17 -6.56
CA TYR A 35 -1.44 16.78 -6.16
C TYR A 35 -2.75 16.11 -5.78
N TYR A 36 -2.91 14.85 -6.21
CA TYR A 36 -4.09 14.03 -5.93
C TYR A 36 -3.70 12.66 -5.38
N ALA A 37 -4.33 12.24 -4.29
CA ALA A 37 -4.26 10.84 -3.85
C ALA A 37 -4.94 9.90 -4.88
N TYR A 38 -6.06 10.34 -5.46
CA TYR A 38 -6.80 9.62 -6.49
C TYR A 38 -7.29 10.60 -7.54
N TRP A 39 -7.27 10.19 -8.80
CA TRP A 39 -7.84 10.97 -9.88
C TRP A 39 -9.33 11.25 -9.64
N PRO A 40 -9.77 12.51 -9.59
CA PRO A 40 -11.19 12.82 -9.51
C PRO A 40 -11.95 12.21 -10.69
N LYS A 41 -13.18 11.74 -10.46
CA LYS A 41 -14.04 11.20 -11.53
C LYS A 41 -14.29 12.22 -12.64
N SER A 42 -14.34 13.50 -12.29
CA SER A 42 -14.52 14.63 -13.20
C SER A 42 -13.23 15.12 -13.87
N TYR A 43 -12.07 14.53 -13.58
CA TYR A 43 -10.80 14.97 -14.13
C TYR A 43 -10.72 14.67 -15.64
N LYS A 44 -10.53 15.73 -16.44
CA LYS A 44 -10.51 15.68 -17.91
C LYS A 44 -9.11 15.73 -18.52
N GLY A 45 -8.08 15.99 -17.70
CA GLY A 45 -6.69 16.06 -18.17
C GLY A 45 -6.10 14.67 -18.46
N LYS A 46 -4.86 14.65 -18.97
CA LYS A 46 -4.10 13.41 -19.12
C LYS A 46 -3.82 12.82 -17.74
N LYS A 47 -4.12 11.53 -17.57
CA LYS A 47 -3.82 10.78 -16.35
C LYS A 47 -2.46 10.11 -16.53
N ALA A 48 -1.63 10.23 -15.51
CA ALA A 48 -0.38 9.49 -15.40
C ALA A 48 -0.56 8.28 -14.48
N THR A 49 0.30 7.28 -14.66
CA THR A 49 0.51 6.20 -13.70
C THR A 49 1.45 6.66 -12.59
N LEU A 50 1.34 6.05 -11.41
CA LEU A 50 2.17 6.35 -10.25
C LEU A 50 2.76 5.05 -9.70
N GLN A 51 3.70 4.48 -10.45
CA GLN A 51 4.28 3.17 -10.14
C GLN A 51 5.06 3.17 -8.82
N SER A 52 5.72 4.28 -8.49
CA SER A 52 6.45 4.45 -7.22
C SER A 52 5.59 4.18 -5.99
N ARG A 53 4.27 4.42 -6.06
CA ARG A 53 3.37 4.19 -4.93
C ARG A 53 3.04 2.72 -4.73
N ASN A 54 3.07 1.89 -5.78
CA ASN A 54 2.65 0.49 -5.71
C ASN A 54 3.46 -0.30 -4.67
N ALA A 55 4.79 -0.16 -4.71
CA ALA A 55 5.67 -0.79 -3.72
C ALA A 55 5.42 -0.26 -2.29
N LEU A 56 5.11 1.02 -2.14
CA LEU A 56 4.87 1.64 -0.84
C LEU A 56 3.55 1.16 -0.21
N ILE A 57 2.45 1.18 -0.96
CA ILE A 57 1.17 0.69 -0.47
C ILE A 57 1.18 -0.83 -0.30
N GLY A 58 1.93 -1.56 -1.14
CA GLY A 58 2.16 -3.00 -0.99
C GLY A 58 2.78 -3.33 0.36
N ASN A 59 3.92 -2.73 0.69
CA ASN A 59 4.57 -2.93 1.99
C ASN A 59 3.66 -2.54 3.18
N PHE A 60 2.93 -1.44 3.07
CA PHE A 60 2.03 -0.99 4.13
C PHE A 60 0.85 -1.96 4.34
N THR A 61 0.23 -2.42 3.26
CA THR A 61 -0.92 -3.34 3.31
C THR A 61 -0.53 -4.75 3.74
N GLU A 62 0.70 -5.19 3.42
CA GLU A 62 1.25 -6.44 3.93
C GLU A 62 1.44 -6.37 5.45
N LYS A 63 2.06 -5.29 5.95
CA LYS A 63 2.18 -5.07 7.39
C LYS A 63 0.81 -5.01 8.07
N TYR A 64 -0.15 -4.29 7.48
CA TYR A 64 -1.52 -4.25 7.99
C TYR A 64 -2.14 -5.64 8.10
N SER A 65 -1.90 -6.51 7.12
CA SER A 65 -2.39 -7.89 7.12
C SER A 65 -1.74 -8.73 8.22
N VAL A 66 -0.44 -8.57 8.44
CA VAL A 66 0.27 -9.21 9.56
C VAL A 66 -0.33 -8.77 10.89
N ASP A 67 -0.45 -7.46 11.11
CA ASP A 67 -0.98 -6.90 12.36
C ASP A 67 -2.43 -7.38 12.61
N LEU A 68 -3.26 -7.48 11.56
CA LEU A 68 -4.63 -7.99 11.63
C LEU A 68 -4.71 -9.48 11.99
N LEU A 69 -3.81 -10.30 11.42
CA LEU A 69 -3.85 -11.76 11.58
C LEU A 69 -3.07 -12.24 12.81
N GLN A 70 -2.19 -11.41 13.38
CA GLN A 70 -1.26 -11.81 14.43
C GLN A 70 -1.97 -12.38 15.67
N GLU A 71 -3.08 -11.76 16.12
CA GLU A 71 -3.83 -12.26 17.27
C GLU A 71 -4.37 -13.69 17.03
N SER A 72 -4.90 -13.93 15.82
CA SER A 72 -5.41 -15.25 15.43
C SER A 72 -4.31 -16.28 15.25
N ALA A 73 -3.13 -15.87 14.76
CA ALA A 73 -1.96 -16.73 14.64
C ALA A 73 -1.44 -17.13 16.03
N ASN A 74 -1.28 -16.17 16.94
CA ASN A 74 -0.82 -16.41 18.31
C ASN A 74 -1.70 -17.42 19.06
N SER A 75 -3.03 -17.36 18.88
CA SER A 75 -3.96 -18.32 19.50
C SER A 75 -3.75 -19.79 19.09
N LYS A 76 -2.98 -20.02 18.03
CA LYS A 76 -2.64 -21.36 17.50
C LYS A 76 -1.14 -21.66 17.59
N GLU A 77 -0.39 -20.87 18.36
CA GLU A 77 1.08 -20.97 18.44
C GLU A 77 1.76 -20.76 17.07
N LEU A 78 1.15 -19.92 16.20
CA LEU A 78 1.65 -19.56 14.87
C LEU A 78 2.06 -18.09 14.81
N TYR A 79 2.74 -17.73 13.72
CA TYR A 79 3.18 -16.36 13.43
C TYR A 79 2.61 -15.87 12.10
N ALA A 80 2.15 -14.61 12.07
CA ALA A 80 1.98 -13.89 10.82
C ALA A 80 3.31 -13.20 10.48
N VAL A 81 3.77 -13.31 9.24
CA VAL A 81 5.07 -12.79 8.81
C VAL A 81 4.91 -11.87 7.61
N GLN A 82 5.74 -10.84 7.56
CA GLN A 82 5.88 -9.93 6.42
C GLN A 82 7.06 -10.39 5.54
N GLY A 83 6.95 -10.22 4.22
CA GLY A 83 7.98 -10.57 3.25
C GLY A 83 8.15 -12.08 3.06
N ALA A 84 7.06 -12.85 3.18
CA ALA A 84 7.12 -14.30 3.03
C ALA A 84 7.52 -14.69 1.60
N ILE A 85 8.58 -15.47 1.46
CA ILE A 85 9.05 -16.01 0.18
C ILE A 85 8.90 -17.53 0.24
N CYS A 86 8.16 -18.10 -0.71
CA CYS A 86 7.98 -19.54 -0.87
C CYS A 86 7.77 -19.86 -2.36
N ASN A 87 8.86 -20.15 -3.06
CA ASN A 87 8.85 -20.41 -4.50
C ASN A 87 8.01 -21.65 -4.85
N GLU A 88 7.92 -22.61 -3.94
CA GLU A 88 7.17 -23.86 -4.09
C GLU A 88 5.67 -23.65 -4.29
N ILE A 89 5.14 -22.55 -3.74
CA ILE A 89 3.73 -22.14 -3.91
C ILE A 89 3.59 -20.87 -4.75
N GLY A 90 4.67 -20.45 -5.43
CA GLY A 90 4.67 -19.30 -6.33
C GLY A 90 4.74 -17.93 -5.63
N LEU A 91 5.17 -17.87 -4.37
CA LEU A 91 5.45 -16.62 -3.65
C LEU A 91 6.93 -16.23 -3.83
N SER A 92 7.27 -15.70 -5.01
CA SER A 92 8.61 -15.16 -5.27
C SER A 92 8.81 -13.77 -4.63
N PRO A 93 10.07 -13.32 -4.42
CA PRO A 93 10.35 -11.99 -3.88
C PRO A 93 9.88 -10.84 -4.78
N GLN A 94 9.66 -11.10 -6.07
CA GLN A 94 9.15 -10.12 -7.03
C GLN A 94 7.64 -10.29 -7.20
N SER A 95 6.90 -9.19 -7.05
CA SER A 95 5.49 -9.14 -7.46
C SER A 95 5.40 -8.80 -8.95
N THR A 96 4.51 -9.47 -9.68
CA THR A 96 4.20 -9.12 -11.08
C THR A 96 3.64 -7.71 -11.22
N ALA A 97 3.11 -7.12 -10.14
CA ALA A 97 2.59 -5.76 -10.11
C ALA A 97 3.66 -4.67 -9.90
N ASP A 98 4.91 -5.08 -9.61
CA ASP A 98 6.07 -4.20 -9.43
C ASP A 98 6.87 -3.99 -10.75
N VAL A 99 6.47 -4.65 -11.85
CA VAL A 99 7.09 -4.59 -13.19
C VAL A 99 6.40 -3.59 -14.10
#